data_AF-A0A927YS91-F1
#
_entry.id   AF-A0A927YS91-F1
#
_cell.length_a   1.000
_cell.length_b   1.000
_cell.length_c   1.000
_cell.angle_alpha   90.00
_cell.angle_beta   90.00
_cell.angle_gamma   90.00
#
_symmetry.space_group_name_H-M   'P 1'
#
loop_
_entity.id
_entity.type
_entity.pdbx_description
1 polymer ?
#
loop_
_entity_poly.entity_id
_entity_poly.type
_entity_poly.pdbx_seq_one_letter_code
_entity_poly.pdbx_strand_id
1 'polypeptide(L)'
;MDKEKELLFVKNFIIKPKRERILYELASNKKRKNAISRFCHMASDYIDIKKIVYEGDVLNGTKLLEIIRKFTKKNIGYVISWDDDVDGTFLDIDLAISKAIEDYMVTIVIIDNVALIKTEQEDGAAKSYILKI
;
A
#
# COMPACT_ATOMS: atom_id res chain seq x y z
N MET A 1 13.39 -7.70 -1.77
CA MET A 1 11.97 -7.53 -2.16
C MET A 1 11.42 -8.84 -2.67
N ASP A 2 10.22 -9.19 -2.22
CA ASP A 2 9.48 -10.37 -2.63
C ASP A 2 8.70 -10.07 -3.91
N LYS A 3 9.21 -10.58 -5.04
CA LYS A 3 8.63 -10.32 -6.37
C LYS A 3 7.25 -10.93 -6.54
N GLU A 4 6.95 -12.03 -5.85
CA GLU A 4 5.65 -12.69 -5.96
C GLU A 4 4.57 -11.86 -5.26
N LYS A 5 4.86 -11.34 -4.06
CA LYS A 5 3.95 -10.44 -3.33
C LYS A 5 3.66 -9.17 -4.11
N GLU A 6 4.69 -8.55 -4.69
CA GLU A 6 4.53 -7.35 -5.51
C GLU A 6 3.73 -7.65 -6.79
N LEU A 7 3.99 -8.79 -7.44
CA LEU A 7 3.24 -9.22 -8.62
C LEU A 7 1.75 -9.42 -8.31
N LEU A 8 1.43 -10.07 -7.20
CA LEU A 8 0.05 -10.30 -6.77
C LEU A 8 -0.66 -8.99 -6.44
N PHE A 9 0.00 -8.08 -5.71
CA PHE A 9 -0.53 -6.74 -5.45
C PHE A 9 -0.89 -6.03 -6.75
N VAL A 10 0.05 -5.95 -7.70
CA VAL A 10 -0.18 -5.25 -8.97
C VAL A 10 -1.27 -5.91 -9.81
N LYS A 11 -1.31 -7.25 -9.86
CA LYS A 11 -2.33 -7.97 -10.62
C LYS A 11 -3.73 -7.83 -10.03
N ASN A 12 -3.86 -7.70 -8.73
CA ASN A 12 -5.16 -7.69 -8.07
C ASN A 12 -5.72 -6.28 -7.88
N PHE A 13 -4.86 -5.30 -7.61
CA PHE A 13 -5.27 -3.98 -7.14
C PHE A 13 -5.00 -2.84 -8.10
N ILE A 14 -4.14 -3.03 -9.11
CA ILE A 14 -3.79 -1.97 -10.07
C ILE A 14 -4.55 -2.17 -11.38
N ILE A 15 -5.02 -1.09 -12.00
CA ILE A 15 -5.73 -1.15 -13.28
C ILE A 15 -4.81 -1.69 -14.38
N LYS A 16 -5.37 -2.49 -15.29
CA LYS A 16 -4.62 -3.19 -16.35
C LYS A 16 -3.62 -2.30 -17.11
N PRO A 17 -3.97 -1.06 -17.54
CA PRO A 17 -3.04 -0.21 -18.32
C PRO A 17 -1.77 0.23 -17.56
N LYS A 18 -1.76 0.15 -16.22
CA LYS A 18 -0.64 0.65 -15.39
C LYS A 18 0.27 -0.47 -14.90
N ARG A 19 -0.17 -1.73 -14.96
CA ARG A 19 0.50 -2.88 -14.32
C ARG A 19 1.93 -3.10 -14.79
N GLU A 20 2.13 -3.16 -16.11
CA GLU A 20 3.45 -3.47 -16.69
C GLU A 20 4.50 -2.44 -16.26
N ARG A 21 4.15 -1.16 -16.33
CA ARG A 21 5.04 -0.07 -15.91
C ARG A 21 5.36 -0.13 -14.42
N ILE A 22 4.36 -0.32 -13.56
CA ILE A 22 4.57 -0.41 -12.11
C ILE A 22 5.48 -1.59 -11.77
N LEU A 23 5.26 -2.77 -12.36
CA LEU A 23 6.11 -3.94 -12.13
C LEU A 23 7.55 -3.70 -12.57
N TYR A 24 7.73 -3.10 -13.75
CA TYR A 24 9.06 -2.77 -14.25
C TYR A 24 9.81 -1.78 -13.35
N GLU A 25 9.12 -0.75 -12.85
CA GLU A 25 9.70 0.25 -11.97
C GLU A 25 10.00 -0.32 -10.57
N LEU A 26 9.09 -1.11 -9.97
CA LEU A 26 9.29 -1.78 -8.67
C LEU A 26 10.47 -2.76 -8.67
N ALA A 27 10.69 -3.47 -9.78
CA ALA A 27 11.78 -4.43 -9.93
C ALA A 27 13.17 -3.78 -10.06
N SER A 28 13.25 -2.45 -10.16
CA SER A 28 14.50 -1.71 -10.31
C SER A 28 14.74 -0.84 -9.08
N ASN A 29 15.81 -1.08 -8.32
CA ASN A 29 16.17 -0.25 -7.16
C ASN A 29 16.25 1.25 -7.52
N LYS A 30 16.75 1.58 -8.73
CA LYS A 30 16.83 2.97 -9.22
C LYS A 30 15.47 3.60 -9.52
N LYS A 31 14.46 2.81 -9.90
CA LYS A 31 13.12 3.30 -10.32
C LYS A 31 12.03 2.99 -9.30
N ARG A 32 12.32 2.23 -8.25
CA ARG A 32 11.34 1.76 -7.28
C ARG A 32 10.57 2.91 -6.62
N LYS A 33 11.29 3.95 -6.19
CA LYS A 33 10.67 5.14 -5.60
C LYS A 33 9.77 5.89 -6.61
N ASN A 34 10.02 5.77 -7.92
CA ASN A 34 9.11 6.32 -8.96
C ASN A 34 7.79 5.54 -9.05
N ALA A 35 7.80 4.22 -8.80
CA ALA A 35 6.59 3.43 -8.74
C ALA A 35 5.78 3.79 -7.48
N ILE A 36 6.47 3.92 -6.34
CA ILE A 36 5.87 4.25 -5.04
C ILE A 36 5.25 5.64 -5.09
N SER A 37 5.93 6.64 -5.67
CA SER A 37 5.42 8.00 -5.76
C SER A 37 4.18 8.17 -6.63
N ARG A 38 3.82 7.17 -7.46
CA ARG A 38 2.53 7.18 -8.20
C ARG A 38 1.33 7.18 -7.26
N PHE A 39 1.50 6.68 -6.05
CA PHE A 39 0.45 6.62 -5.05
C PHE A 39 0.44 7.86 -4.12
N CYS A 40 1.31 8.86 -4.33
CA CYS A 40 1.30 10.10 -3.54
C CYS A 40 0.02 10.91 -3.81
N HIS A 41 -0.23 11.28 -5.07
CA HIS A 41 -1.38 12.14 -5.45
C HIS A 41 -2.37 11.45 -6.37
N MET A 42 -1.93 10.39 -7.04
CA MET A 42 -2.67 9.74 -8.12
C MET A 42 -3.13 8.33 -7.74
N ALA A 43 -3.20 7.98 -6.45
CA ALA A 43 -3.56 6.63 -6.03
C ALA A 43 -4.85 6.14 -6.70
N SER A 44 -5.88 6.99 -6.77
CA SER A 44 -7.16 6.73 -7.46
C SER A 44 -7.03 6.41 -8.95
N ASP A 45 -6.02 6.95 -9.65
CA ASP A 45 -5.80 6.74 -11.08
C ASP A 45 -5.08 5.42 -11.39
N TYR A 46 -4.49 4.81 -10.36
CA TYR A 46 -3.73 3.56 -10.47
C TYR A 46 -4.50 2.37 -9.88
N ILE A 47 -5.25 2.56 -8.80
CA ILE A 47 -6.00 1.48 -8.14
C ILE A 47 -7.28 1.13 -8.89
N ASP A 48 -7.65 -0.15 -8.87
CA ASP A 48 -8.97 -0.59 -9.32
C ASP A 48 -10.02 -0.18 -8.28
N ILE A 49 -10.80 0.85 -8.61
CA ILE A 49 -11.82 1.41 -7.72
C ILE A 49 -12.85 0.38 -7.22
N LYS A 50 -13.07 -0.71 -7.97
CA LYS A 50 -14.00 -1.79 -7.56
C LYS A 50 -13.46 -2.62 -6.39
N LYS A 51 -12.19 -2.48 -6.06
CA LYS A 51 -11.52 -3.17 -4.96
C LYS A 51 -11.51 -2.34 -3.67
N ILE A 52 -11.89 -1.06 -3.73
CA ILE A 52 -11.90 -0.17 -2.58
C ILE A 52 -13.02 -0.57 -1.61
N VAL A 53 -12.65 -0.87 -0.37
CA VAL A 53 -13.59 -1.11 0.75
C VAL A 53 -13.55 0.02 1.78
N TYR A 54 -12.56 0.89 1.70
CA TYR A 54 -12.45 2.13 2.46
C TYR A 54 -11.60 3.15 1.69
N GLU A 55 -12.08 4.40 1.66
CA GLU A 55 -11.36 5.58 1.21
C GLU A 55 -11.71 6.74 2.14
N GLY A 56 -10.71 7.48 2.62
CA GLY A 56 -10.92 8.64 3.47
C GLY A 56 -9.61 9.13 4.08
N ASP A 57 -9.72 10.09 4.99
CA ASP A 57 -8.58 10.60 5.77
C ASP A 57 -7.95 9.46 6.59
N VAL A 58 -6.63 9.54 6.84
CA VAL A 58 -5.93 8.54 7.66
C VAL A 58 -6.59 8.42 9.04
N LEU A 59 -7.13 7.23 9.31
CA LEU A 59 -7.61 6.87 10.65
C LEU A 59 -6.43 6.46 11.53
N ASN A 60 -6.64 6.47 12.85
CA ASN A 60 -5.66 5.87 13.75
C ASN A 60 -5.47 4.36 13.48
N GLY A 61 -4.34 3.81 13.95
CA GLY A 61 -3.96 2.42 13.69
C GLY A 61 -5.01 1.41 14.11
N THR A 62 -5.66 1.62 15.25
CA THR A 62 -6.72 0.75 15.76
C THR A 62 -7.89 0.64 14.77
N LYS A 63 -8.38 1.77 14.24
CA LYS A 63 -9.50 1.78 13.30
C LYS A 63 -9.13 1.17 11.94
N LEU A 64 -7.92 1.45 11.44
CA LEU A 64 -7.43 0.80 10.20
C LEU A 64 -7.35 -0.71 10.37
N LEU A 65 -6.81 -1.16 11.51
CA LEU A 65 -6.73 -2.58 11.85
C LEU A 65 -8.12 -3.21 11.94
N GLU A 66 -9.08 -2.57 12.61
CA GLU A 66 -10.47 -3.05 12.68
C GLU A 66 -11.08 -3.28 11.30
N ILE A 67 -10.85 -2.38 10.33
CA ILE A 67 -11.34 -2.55 8.96
C ILE A 67 -10.62 -3.72 8.28
N ILE A 68 -9.29 -3.77 8.36
CA ILE A 68 -8.47 -4.82 7.75
C ILE A 68 -8.84 -6.22 8.29
N ARG A 69 -9.12 -6.32 9.60
CA ARG A 69 -9.49 -7.58 10.27
C ARG A 69 -10.83 -8.16 9.80
N LYS A 70 -11.69 -7.37 9.15
CA LYS A 70 -12.89 -7.89 8.48
C LYS A 70 -12.56 -8.80 7.28
N PHE A 71 -11.35 -8.70 6.74
CA PHE A 71 -10.96 -9.35 5.49
C PHE A 71 -9.80 -10.34 5.64
N THR A 72 -9.03 -10.28 6.73
CA THR A 72 -7.91 -11.18 6.96
C THR A 72 -7.68 -11.49 8.45
N LYS A 73 -7.22 -12.72 8.71
CA LYS A 73 -6.75 -13.17 10.03
C LYS A 73 -5.22 -13.23 10.12
N LYS A 74 -4.50 -12.86 9.05
CA LYS A 74 -3.04 -12.87 9.03
C LYS A 74 -2.50 -11.70 9.87
N ASN A 75 -1.36 -11.95 10.51
CA ASN A 75 -0.68 -10.98 11.36
C ASN A 75 0.61 -10.45 10.74
N ILE A 76 0.94 -10.85 9.51
CA ILE A 76 2.17 -10.43 8.84
C ILE A 76 1.78 -9.71 7.55
N GLY A 77 2.32 -8.51 7.36
CA GLY A 77 2.18 -7.72 6.15
C GLY A 77 3.52 -7.56 5.42
N TYR A 78 3.49 -7.55 4.10
CA TYR A 78 4.62 -7.16 3.26
C TYR A 78 4.54 -5.65 2.99
N VAL A 79 5.64 -4.94 3.22
CA VAL A 79 5.68 -3.48 3.13
C VAL A 79 6.38 -3.04 1.83
N ILE A 80 5.76 -2.09 1.13
CA ILE A 80 6.40 -1.30 0.06
C ILE A 80 6.38 0.15 0.54
N SER A 81 7.55 0.75 0.72
CA SER A 81 7.65 2.07 1.36
C SER A 81 8.76 2.94 0.77
N TRP A 82 8.60 4.24 0.96
CA TRP A 82 9.66 5.21 0.72
C TRP A 82 10.78 5.14 1.77
N ASP A 83 10.52 4.58 2.94
CA ASP A 83 11.54 4.27 3.95
C ASP A 83 12.30 2.98 3.61
N ASP A 84 13.60 3.11 3.34
CA ASP A 84 14.47 2.00 2.94
C ASP A 84 14.68 0.96 4.06
N ASP A 85 14.48 1.31 5.33
CA ASP A 85 14.64 0.38 6.46
C ASP A 85 13.52 -0.67 6.51
N VAL A 86 12.33 -0.33 5.98
CA VAL A 86 11.15 -1.21 5.98
C VAL A 86 10.72 -1.64 4.59
N ASP A 87 11.18 -0.98 3.52
CA ASP A 87 10.80 -1.30 2.16
C ASP A 87 11.21 -2.71 1.73
N GLY A 88 10.23 -3.49 1.27
CA GLY A 88 10.43 -4.87 0.84
C GLY A 88 10.62 -5.87 1.97
N THR A 89 10.24 -5.51 3.20
CA THR A 89 10.30 -6.38 4.39
C THR A 89 8.93 -6.93 4.78
N PHE A 90 8.93 -7.92 5.67
CA PHE A 90 7.73 -8.42 6.32
C PHE A 90 7.71 -7.94 7.76
N LEU A 91 6.61 -7.33 8.17
CA LEU A 91 6.41 -6.84 9.53
C LEU A 91 5.15 -7.46 10.14
N ASP A 92 5.10 -7.49 11.47
CA ASP A 92 3.83 -7.67 12.16
C ASP A 92 2.85 -6.58 11.74
N ILE A 93 1.58 -6.94 11.59
CA ILE A 93 0.54 -6.05 11.04
C ILE A 93 0.37 -4.78 11.87
N ASP A 94 0.50 -4.85 13.19
CA ASP A 94 0.37 -3.68 14.06
C ASP A 94 1.53 -2.72 13.80
N LEU A 95 2.76 -3.26 13.72
CA LEU A 95 3.95 -2.47 13.38
C LEU A 95 3.88 -1.90 11.96
N ALA A 96 3.41 -2.69 10.99
CA ALA A 96 3.29 -2.25 9.59
C ALA A 96 2.31 -1.09 9.45
N ILE A 97 1.16 -1.14 10.14
CA ILE A 97 0.17 -0.07 10.15
C ILE A 97 0.70 1.16 10.88
N SER A 98 1.35 0.98 12.04
CA SER A 98 1.99 2.09 12.75
C SER A 98 3.01 2.81 11.88
N LYS A 99 3.89 2.06 11.19
CA LYS A 99 4.85 2.64 10.24
C LYS A 99 4.17 3.37 9.09
N ALA A 100 3.09 2.83 8.54
CA ALA A 100 2.34 3.50 7.49
C ALA A 100 1.71 4.82 7.95
N ILE A 101 1.30 4.94 9.21
CA ILE A 101 0.71 6.18 9.75
C ILE A 101 1.79 7.22 10.08
N GLU A 102 2.90 6.78 10.65
CA GLU A 102 4.02 7.65 11.05
C GLU A 102 4.81 8.19 9.85
N ASP A 103 4.86 7.43 8.76
CA ASP A 103 5.56 7.83 7.55
C ASP A 103 4.85 9.00 6.87
N TYR A 104 5.59 10.06 6.56
CA TYR A 104 5.06 11.21 5.82
C TYR A 104 4.86 10.91 4.34
N MET A 105 5.56 9.90 3.82
CA MET A 105 5.51 9.44 2.44
C MET A 105 4.47 8.33 2.25
N VAL A 106 4.41 7.80 1.02
CA VAL A 106 3.56 6.67 0.67
C VAL A 106 4.10 5.40 1.33
N THR A 107 3.20 4.69 2.00
CA THR A 107 3.44 3.32 2.45
C THR A 107 2.28 2.42 2.04
N ILE A 108 2.63 1.26 1.48
CA ILE A 108 1.70 0.21 1.07
C ILE A 108 1.96 -1.02 1.95
N VAL A 109 0.92 -1.55 2.58
CA VAL A 109 0.98 -2.78 3.37
C VAL A 109 0.09 -3.82 2.74
N ILE A 110 0.69 -4.92 2.30
CA ILE A 110 -0.01 -6.04 1.63
C ILE A 110 -0.18 -7.17 2.64
N ILE A 111 -1.42 -7.51 2.98
CA ILE A 111 -1.76 -8.55 3.95
C ILE A 111 -2.72 -9.54 3.29
N ASP A 112 -2.17 -10.62 2.75
CA ASP A 112 -2.96 -11.68 2.11
C ASP A 112 -3.87 -11.13 0.98
N ASN A 113 -5.18 -11.08 1.20
CA ASN A 113 -6.18 -10.63 0.24
C ASN A 113 -6.58 -9.16 0.41
N VAL A 114 -5.89 -8.40 1.27
CA VAL A 114 -6.16 -6.99 1.52
C VAL A 114 -4.88 -6.16 1.42
N ALA A 115 -5.00 -4.91 0.98
CA ALA A 115 -3.89 -3.96 0.96
C ALA A 115 -4.33 -2.63 1.58
N LEU A 116 -3.47 -2.05 2.42
CA LEU A 116 -3.55 -0.66 2.85
C LEU A 116 -2.60 0.16 1.98
N ILE A 117 -3.08 1.30 1.47
CA ILE A 117 -2.25 2.32 0.82
C ILE A 117 -2.49 3.62 1.58
N LYS A 118 -1.45 4.12 2.24
CA LYS A 118 -1.43 5.46 2.83
C LYS A 118 -0.72 6.40 1.86
N THR A 119 -1.35 7.51 1.50
CA THR A 119 -0.79 8.51 0.57
C THR A 119 0.12 9.50 1.29
N GLU A 120 0.89 10.28 0.54
CA GLU A 120 1.66 11.39 1.11
C GLU A 120 0.75 12.44 1.76
N GLN A 121 1.26 13.14 2.77
CA GLN A 121 0.60 14.28 3.38
C GLN A 121 1.00 15.57 2.63
N GLU A 122 0.03 16.26 2.03
CA GLU A 122 0.21 17.55 1.37
C GLU A 122 -0.56 18.67 2.11
N ASP A 123 -1.40 19.45 1.39
CA ASP A 123 -2.37 20.38 1.96
C ASP A 123 -3.61 19.63 2.45
N GLY A 124 -3.62 19.30 3.74
CA GLY A 124 -4.70 18.59 4.42
C GLY A 124 -4.27 17.25 4.99
N ALA A 125 -5.23 16.42 5.37
CA ALA A 125 -4.95 15.08 5.87
C ALA A 125 -4.53 14.15 4.72
N ALA A 126 -3.52 13.32 4.93
CA ALA A 126 -3.23 12.21 4.03
C ALA A 126 -4.46 11.30 3.89
N LYS A 127 -4.56 10.61 2.75
CA LYS A 127 -5.64 9.64 2.51
C LYS A 127 -5.17 8.22 2.75
N SER A 128 -6.10 7.37 3.14
CA SER A 128 -5.93 5.92 3.24
C SER A 128 -6.93 5.21 2.35
N TYR A 129 -6.43 4.23 1.61
CA TYR A 129 -7.22 3.28 0.83
C TYR A 129 -7.04 1.90 1.42
N ILE A 130 -8.14 1.19 1.65
CA ILE A 130 -8.10 -0.25 1.93
C ILE A 130 -8.75 -0.96 0.75
N LEU A 131 -8.01 -1.89 0.15
CA LEU A 131 -8.39 -2.63 -1.04
C LEU A 131 -8.54 -4.12 -0.70
N LYS A 132 -9.55 -4.79 -1.24
CA LYS A 132 -9.78 -6.23 -1.04
C LYS A 132 -9.95 -6.96 -2.38
N ILE A 133 -9.35 -8.15 -2.51
CA ILE A 133 -9.55 -9.04 -3.67
C ILE A 133 -11.02 -9.38 -3.86
#